data_AF-A0A1J0RCJ6-F1
#
_entry.id   AF-A0A1J0RCJ6-F1
#
_cell.length_a   1.000
_cell.length_b   1.000
_cell.length_c   1.000
_cell.angle_alpha   90.00
_cell.angle_beta   90.00
_cell.angle_gamma   90.00
#
_symmetry.space_group_name_H-M   'P 1'
#
loop_
_entity.id
_entity.type
_entity.pdbx_description
1 polymer ?
#
loop_
_entity_poly.entity_id
_entity_poly.type
_entity_poly.pdbx_seq_one_letter_code
_entity_poly.pdbx_strand_id
1 'polypeptide(L)'
;MFRKVVTIIGILASTADKAAGAANDNARAFNALCAVIGIASSPPNVATEDKGDSIPAILDSLRQLNLSVAPESFYKLSFEKKTDESQESQHWKDNRESWEKNKKLIEDGETFIDGIKLLRTKPSHERQVAATIINRTLELALEKQKELKPKITAQAVRDLQNKVLYGENGELTAENDKPFPSTGGLACGGGDPTSQKSSSSLAADLVCLCAKTGGNGEECAGKSEGTIDYTAAAAAKTAYDKLLEKCPKAKGVKFNAAAAAAARTTFIAALKENGKGTQAEANILGAENAKQCNGGGQGLCVYYKDTPANGHTPIP
;
A
#
# COMPACT_ATOMS: atom_id res chain seq x y z
N MET A 1 -49.45 -25.48 56.94
CA MET A 1 -48.31 -26.26 57.47
C MET A 1 -47.45 -26.65 56.27
N PHE A 2 -46.37 -25.90 56.00
CA PHE A 2 -45.47 -26.11 54.87
C PHE A 2 -44.36 -27.10 55.24
N ARG A 3 -44.08 -28.10 54.39
CA ARG A 3 -42.77 -28.77 54.20
C ARG A 3 -42.95 -29.98 53.28
N LYS A 4 -42.11 -30.33 52.31
CA LYS A 4 -41.00 -29.71 51.54
C LYS A 4 -40.69 -30.80 50.50
N VAL A 5 -40.85 -30.52 49.20
CA VAL A 5 -40.36 -31.41 48.12
C VAL A 5 -38.89 -31.07 47.92
N VAL A 6 -38.01 -32.06 48.05
CA VAL A 6 -36.57 -31.92 47.79
C VAL A 6 -36.32 -32.33 46.35
N THR A 7 -36.08 -31.35 45.48
CA THR A 7 -35.58 -31.58 44.12
C THR A 7 -34.06 -31.57 44.17
N ILE A 8 -33.45 -32.74 43.92
CA ILE A 8 -32.00 -32.87 43.74
C ILE A 8 -31.67 -32.44 42.30
N ILE A 9 -31.05 -31.27 42.16
CA ILE A 9 -30.44 -30.82 40.91
C ILE A 9 -29.02 -31.38 40.89
N GLY A 10 -28.81 -32.45 40.13
CA GLY A 10 -27.47 -32.93 39.78
C GLY A 10 -26.85 -31.99 38.76
N ILE A 11 -25.84 -31.22 39.16
CA ILE A 11 -25.00 -30.44 38.27
C ILE A 11 -24.07 -31.43 37.56
N LEU A 12 -24.43 -31.85 36.35
CA LEU A 12 -23.48 -32.38 35.38
C LEU A 12 -22.65 -31.21 34.88
N ALA A 13 -21.44 -31.07 35.42
CA ALA A 13 -20.41 -30.25 34.81
C ALA A 13 -20.05 -30.89 33.47
N SER A 14 -20.63 -30.36 32.38
CA SER A 14 -20.14 -30.61 31.03
C SER A 14 -18.74 -30.02 30.95
N THR A 15 -17.72 -30.87 31.02
CA THR A 15 -16.41 -30.55 30.46
C THR A 15 -16.63 -30.28 28.99
N ALA A 16 -16.63 -29.00 28.62
CA ALA A 16 -16.67 -28.58 27.23
C ALA A 16 -15.35 -29.01 26.58
N ASP A 17 -15.32 -30.21 26.03
CA ASP A 17 -14.38 -30.54 24.98
C ASP A 17 -14.55 -29.48 23.90
N LYS A 18 -13.49 -28.71 23.63
CA LYS A 18 -13.45 -27.79 22.49
C LYS A 18 -13.64 -28.65 21.24
N ALA A 19 -14.87 -28.70 20.73
CA ALA A 19 -15.18 -29.39 19.49
C ALA A 19 -14.24 -28.84 18.41
N ALA A 20 -13.53 -29.74 17.73
CA ALA A 20 -12.78 -29.39 16.54
C ALA A 20 -13.74 -28.69 15.56
N GLY A 21 -13.31 -27.55 14.99
CA GLY A 21 -14.09 -26.86 13.96
C GLY A 21 -14.46 -27.83 12.84
N ALA A 22 -15.72 -27.78 12.40
CA ALA A 22 -16.19 -28.57 11.28
C ALA A 22 -15.61 -28.03 9.96
N ALA A 23 -15.61 -28.88 8.93
CA ALA A 23 -15.19 -28.47 7.59
C ALA A 23 -15.98 -27.24 7.13
N ASN A 24 -15.28 -26.25 6.58
CA ASN A 24 -15.79 -24.94 6.17
C ASN A 24 -16.25 -23.97 7.29
N ASP A 25 -16.01 -24.25 8.57
CA ASP A 25 -16.36 -23.31 9.65
C ASP A 25 -15.73 -21.91 9.50
N ASN A 26 -14.57 -21.83 8.83
CA ASN A 26 -13.87 -20.58 8.52
C ASN A 26 -13.92 -20.18 7.05
N ALA A 27 -14.67 -20.89 6.20
CA ALA A 27 -14.65 -20.67 4.76
C ALA A 27 -15.05 -19.23 4.36
N ARG A 28 -15.95 -18.57 5.10
CA ARG A 28 -16.33 -17.18 4.82
C ARG A 28 -15.19 -16.19 5.06
N ALA A 29 -14.59 -16.23 6.24
CA ALA A 29 -13.45 -15.40 6.60
C ALA A 29 -12.24 -15.69 5.68
N PHE A 30 -12.01 -16.97 5.37
CA PHE A 30 -10.99 -17.40 4.41
C PHE A 30 -11.23 -16.81 3.02
N ASN A 31 -12.44 -16.93 2.46
CA ASN A 31 -12.78 -16.40 1.15
C ASN A 31 -12.71 -14.87 1.09
N ALA A 32 -13.13 -14.18 2.17
CA ALA A 32 -13.01 -12.73 2.27
C ALA A 32 -11.54 -12.30 2.24
N LEU A 33 -10.68 -12.94 3.03
CA LEU A 33 -9.25 -12.63 3.04
C LEU A 33 -8.57 -12.99 1.70
N CYS A 34 -8.93 -14.12 1.09
CA CYS A 34 -8.48 -14.48 -0.25
C CYS A 34 -8.87 -13.42 -1.31
N ALA A 35 -10.08 -12.86 -1.23
CA ALA A 35 -10.51 -11.79 -2.13
C ALA A 35 -9.67 -10.51 -1.92
N VAL A 36 -9.39 -10.15 -0.67
CA VAL A 36 -8.54 -9.02 -0.31
C VAL A 36 -7.11 -9.23 -0.83
N ILE A 37 -6.52 -10.40 -0.60
CA ILE A 37 -5.20 -10.79 -1.12
C ILE A 37 -5.17 -10.76 -2.64
N GLY A 38 -6.23 -11.26 -3.29
CA GLY A 38 -6.37 -11.22 -4.75
C GLY A 38 -6.36 -9.79 -5.31
N ILE A 39 -7.07 -8.87 -4.65
CA ILE A 39 -7.04 -7.44 -5.02
C ILE A 39 -5.65 -6.85 -4.74
N ALA A 40 -5.08 -7.08 -3.56
CA ALA A 40 -3.79 -6.54 -3.16
C ALA A 40 -2.62 -7.06 -4.03
N SER A 41 -2.72 -8.27 -4.57
CA SER A 41 -1.74 -8.85 -5.50
C SER A 41 -2.00 -8.51 -6.98
N SER A 42 -3.13 -7.87 -7.29
CA SER A 42 -3.49 -7.52 -8.66
C SER A 42 -2.58 -6.42 -9.24
N PRO A 43 -2.35 -6.40 -10.56
CA PRO A 43 -1.58 -5.32 -11.18
C PRO A 43 -2.20 -3.93 -10.93
N PRO A 44 -1.43 -2.92 -10.47
CA PRO A 44 -1.81 -1.54 -10.42
C PRO A 44 -2.31 -1.05 -11.76
N ASN A 45 -3.43 -0.35 -11.67
CA ASN A 45 -3.97 0.51 -12.70
C ASN A 45 -3.74 1.94 -12.25
N VAL A 46 -2.48 2.36 -12.23
CA VAL A 46 -2.14 3.77 -12.15
C VAL A 46 -2.32 4.35 -13.54
N ALA A 47 -3.06 5.45 -13.66
CA ALA A 47 -2.98 6.25 -14.88
C ALA A 47 -1.52 6.66 -15.02
N THR A 48 -0.86 6.19 -16.07
CA THR A 48 0.37 6.82 -16.56
C THR A 48 -0.08 8.17 -17.09
N GLU A 49 -0.21 9.18 -16.22
CA GLU A 49 -0.42 10.52 -16.72
C GLU A 49 0.86 10.90 -17.47
N ASP A 50 0.81 10.75 -18.80
CA ASP A 50 1.79 11.31 -19.75
C ASP A 50 1.95 12.83 -19.55
N LYS A 51 0.98 13.46 -18.89
CA LYS A 51 1.02 14.87 -18.49
C LYS A 51 2.24 15.18 -17.61
N GLY A 52 2.63 14.27 -16.71
CA GLY A 52 3.80 14.48 -15.84
C GLY A 52 5.11 14.58 -16.63
N ASP A 53 5.22 13.82 -17.72
CA ASP A 53 6.42 13.81 -18.58
C ASP A 53 6.40 15.01 -19.57
N SER A 54 5.22 15.54 -19.89
CA SER A 54 5.08 16.74 -20.72
C SER A 54 5.44 18.06 -20.01
N ILE A 55 5.34 18.12 -18.67
CA ILE A 55 5.57 19.37 -17.92
C ILE A 55 7.04 19.81 -17.96
N PRO A 56 8.03 18.93 -17.74
CA PRO A 56 9.44 19.27 -17.98
C PRO A 56 9.68 19.81 -19.40
N ALA A 57 9.09 19.18 -20.42
CA ALA A 57 9.23 19.61 -21.80
C ALA A 57 8.61 21.00 -22.04
N ILE A 58 7.40 21.25 -21.53
CA ILE A 58 6.74 22.57 -21.61
C ILE A 58 7.57 23.66 -20.92
N LEU A 59 8.10 23.37 -19.73
CA LEU A 59 8.95 24.31 -18.99
C LEU A 59 10.26 24.59 -19.73
N ASP A 60 10.86 23.58 -20.36
CA ASP A 60 12.05 23.78 -21.19
C ASP A 60 11.74 24.63 -22.43
N SER A 61 10.59 24.42 -23.10
CA SER A 61 10.15 25.31 -24.19
C SER A 61 9.94 26.74 -23.72
N LEU A 62 9.33 26.96 -22.54
CA LEU A 62 9.16 28.29 -21.96
C LEU A 62 10.50 28.95 -21.59
N ARG A 63 11.47 28.18 -21.08
CA ARG A 63 12.84 28.67 -20.80
C ARG A 63 13.58 29.06 -22.08
N GLN A 64 13.44 28.26 -23.15
CA GLN A 64 14.01 28.56 -24.46
C GLN A 64 13.40 29.84 -25.06
N LEU A 65 12.06 29.96 -25.01
CA LEU A 65 11.36 31.17 -25.41
C LEU A 65 11.82 32.38 -24.59
N ASN A 66 11.92 32.24 -23.27
CA ASN A 66 12.36 33.32 -22.37
C ASN A 66 13.78 33.79 -22.72
N LEU A 67 14.69 32.86 -22.98
CA LEU A 67 16.07 33.18 -23.38
C LEU A 67 16.13 33.82 -24.78
N SER A 68 15.31 33.38 -25.73
CA SER A 68 15.32 33.93 -27.10
C SER A 68 14.87 35.40 -27.16
N VAL A 69 14.04 35.85 -26.22
CA VAL A 69 13.57 37.24 -26.11
C VAL A 69 14.33 38.06 -25.05
N ALA A 70 15.23 37.44 -24.29
CA ALA A 70 15.98 38.11 -23.22
C ALA A 70 16.75 39.35 -23.73
N PRO A 71 16.98 40.37 -22.87
CA PRO A 71 17.80 41.53 -23.22
C PRO A 71 19.18 41.13 -23.74
N GLU A 72 19.76 41.92 -24.65
CA GLU A 72 21.11 41.65 -25.20
C GLU A 72 22.17 41.56 -24.09
N SER A 73 22.05 42.41 -23.05
CA SER A 73 22.96 42.41 -21.91
C SER A 73 22.97 41.08 -21.16
N PHE A 74 21.83 40.39 -21.08
CA PHE A 74 21.72 39.09 -20.44
C PHE A 74 22.14 37.96 -21.39
N TYR A 75 21.64 37.98 -22.63
CA TYR A 75 21.92 36.91 -23.62
C TYR A 75 23.42 36.80 -23.95
N LYS A 76 24.16 37.91 -23.91
CA LYS A 76 25.61 37.94 -24.15
C LYS A 76 26.47 37.48 -22.96
N LEU A 77 25.88 37.20 -21.80
CA LEU A 77 26.62 36.64 -20.69
C LEU A 77 27.20 35.27 -21.06
N SER A 78 28.36 34.95 -20.47
CA SER A 78 28.81 33.56 -20.39
C SER A 78 28.10 32.90 -19.21
N PHE A 79 27.43 31.78 -19.49
CA PHE A 79 26.74 30.96 -18.49
C PHE A 79 27.63 29.81 -17.98
N GLU A 80 28.87 29.74 -18.43
CA GLU A 80 29.84 28.72 -18.03
C GLU A 80 30.11 28.77 -16.52
N LYS A 81 30.43 27.60 -15.96
CA LYS A 81 30.81 27.48 -14.54
C LYS A 81 32.07 28.29 -14.26
N LYS A 82 31.99 29.22 -13.30
CA LYS A 82 33.18 29.93 -12.78
C LYS A 82 33.89 29.11 -11.71
N THR A 83 35.19 29.36 -11.54
CA THR A 83 36.04 28.72 -10.55
C THR A 83 35.70 29.11 -9.10
N ASP A 84 35.14 30.31 -8.90
CA ASP A 84 34.64 30.79 -7.60
C ASP A 84 33.14 31.11 -7.71
N GLU A 85 32.31 30.24 -7.13
CA GLU A 85 30.85 30.35 -7.11
C GLU A 85 30.33 31.00 -5.81
N SER A 86 31.22 31.44 -4.89
CA SER A 86 30.83 31.95 -3.57
C SER A 86 30.00 33.26 -3.64
N GLN A 87 30.15 34.02 -4.73
CA GLN A 87 29.46 35.29 -4.96
C GLN A 87 28.22 35.17 -5.86
N GLU A 88 27.91 33.98 -6.38
CA GLU A 88 26.76 33.79 -7.27
C GLU A 88 25.47 33.60 -6.46
N SER A 89 24.39 34.25 -6.89
CA SER A 89 23.08 34.05 -6.28
C SER A 89 22.59 32.61 -6.50
N GLN A 90 21.76 32.10 -5.58
CA GLN A 90 21.17 30.77 -5.73
C GLN A 90 20.40 30.63 -7.05
N HIS A 91 19.65 31.66 -7.43
CA HIS A 91 18.95 31.72 -8.72
C HIS A 91 19.89 31.56 -9.92
N TRP A 92 21.09 32.13 -9.89
CA TRP A 92 22.07 31.94 -10.95
C TRP A 92 22.57 30.50 -11.00
N LYS A 93 22.93 29.92 -9.84
CA LYS A 93 23.40 28.53 -9.73
C LYS A 93 22.37 27.54 -10.23
N ASP A 94 21.10 27.75 -9.89
CA ASP A 94 19.99 26.85 -10.24
C ASP A 94 19.67 26.84 -11.74
N ASN A 95 20.00 27.92 -12.47
CA ASN A 95 19.54 28.11 -13.86
C ASN A 95 20.67 28.18 -14.90
N ARG A 96 21.92 28.44 -14.52
CA ARG A 96 23.01 28.70 -15.48
C ARG A 96 23.25 27.56 -16.47
N GLU A 97 23.19 26.30 -16.02
CA GLU A 97 23.36 25.13 -16.89
C GLU A 97 22.25 25.06 -17.95
N SER A 98 21.00 25.33 -17.56
CA SER A 98 19.86 25.38 -18.48
C SER A 98 19.99 26.54 -19.47
N TRP A 99 20.43 27.73 -19.00
CA TRP A 99 20.67 28.87 -19.89
C TRP A 99 21.80 28.60 -20.89
N GLU A 100 22.89 27.96 -20.46
CA GLU A 100 24.00 27.59 -21.34
C GLU A 100 23.54 26.62 -22.43
N LYS A 101 22.86 25.54 -22.04
CA LYS A 101 22.30 24.54 -22.96
C LYS A 101 21.34 25.18 -23.96
N ASN A 102 20.39 25.99 -23.47
CA ASN A 102 19.38 26.62 -24.31
C ASN A 102 19.98 27.69 -25.24
N LYS A 103 21.02 28.40 -24.81
CA LYS A 103 21.72 29.36 -25.67
C LYS A 103 22.33 28.67 -26.88
N LYS A 104 23.06 27.57 -26.66
CA LYS A 104 23.65 26.74 -27.74
C LYS A 104 22.57 26.26 -28.72
N LEU A 105 21.50 25.66 -28.22
CA LEU A 105 20.39 25.16 -29.06
C LEU A 105 19.71 26.27 -29.90
N ILE A 106 19.67 27.51 -29.41
CA ILE A 106 19.13 28.66 -30.15
C ILE A 106 20.13 29.15 -31.20
N GLU A 107 21.42 29.22 -30.86
CA GLU A 107 22.49 29.68 -31.75
C GLU A 107 22.73 28.69 -32.91
N ASP A 108 22.69 27.39 -32.63
CA ASP A 108 22.81 26.32 -33.62
C ASP A 108 21.55 26.20 -34.50
N GLY A 109 20.45 26.84 -34.10
CA GLY A 109 19.18 26.82 -34.83
C GLY A 109 18.52 25.44 -34.84
N GLU A 110 18.80 24.63 -33.83
CA GLU A 110 18.28 23.26 -33.65
C GLU A 110 16.98 23.24 -32.80
N THR A 111 16.57 24.39 -32.28
CA THR A 111 15.38 24.49 -31.43
C THR A 111 14.11 24.66 -32.26
N PHE A 112 13.14 23.76 -32.05
CA PHE A 112 11.78 23.85 -32.59
C PHE A 112 10.77 23.77 -31.45
N ILE A 113 9.77 24.64 -31.48
CA ILE A 113 8.63 24.63 -30.54
C ILE A 113 7.36 24.51 -31.39
N ASP A 114 6.59 23.45 -31.18
CA ASP A 114 5.39 23.13 -31.97
C ASP A 114 5.63 23.15 -33.49
N GLY A 115 6.79 22.63 -33.92
CA GLY A 115 7.19 22.60 -35.33
C GLY A 115 7.68 23.94 -35.89
N ILE A 116 7.69 25.01 -35.09
CA ILE A 116 8.20 26.33 -35.47
C ILE A 116 9.64 26.47 -35.00
N LYS A 117 10.55 26.77 -35.92
CA LYS A 117 11.96 27.04 -35.59
C LYS A 117 12.05 28.27 -34.69
N LEU A 118 12.65 28.12 -33.52
CA LEU A 118 12.88 29.23 -32.60
C LEU A 118 14.05 30.06 -33.09
N LEU A 119 13.77 31.31 -33.49
CA LEU A 119 14.77 32.28 -33.91
C LEU A 119 14.83 33.44 -32.91
N ARG A 120 16.04 33.91 -32.61
CA ARG A 120 16.24 35.13 -31.85
C ARG A 120 16.17 36.34 -32.79
N THR A 121 15.13 37.16 -32.64
CA THR A 121 14.95 38.38 -33.43
C THR A 121 15.84 39.52 -32.92
N LYS A 122 16.14 40.48 -33.81
CA LYS A 122 16.85 41.71 -33.44
C LYS A 122 16.06 42.50 -32.37
N PRO A 123 16.74 43.33 -31.56
CA PRO A 123 16.06 44.18 -30.58
C PRO A 123 14.94 45.00 -31.25
N SER A 124 13.73 44.91 -30.70
CA SER A 124 12.51 45.53 -31.21
C SER A 124 11.50 45.70 -30.08
N HIS A 125 10.47 46.51 -30.30
CA HIS A 125 9.39 46.69 -29.33
C HIS A 125 8.63 45.38 -29.11
N GLU A 126 8.37 44.64 -30.18
CA GLU A 126 7.69 43.35 -30.17
C GLU A 126 8.44 42.32 -29.33
N ARG A 127 9.78 42.28 -29.46
CA ARG A 127 10.62 41.40 -28.63
C ARG A 127 10.54 41.77 -27.15
N GLN A 128 10.49 43.06 -26.82
CA GLN A 128 10.35 43.52 -25.43
C GLN A 128 8.99 43.14 -24.84
N VAL A 129 7.91 43.35 -25.59
CA VAL A 129 6.56 42.95 -25.17
C VAL A 129 6.49 41.43 -24.97
N ALA A 130 7.05 40.65 -25.91
CA ALA A 130 7.14 39.20 -25.79
C ALA A 130 7.94 38.78 -24.55
N ALA A 131 9.07 39.46 -24.25
CA ALA A 131 9.87 39.19 -23.07
C ALA A 131 9.07 39.36 -21.76
N THR A 132 8.28 40.42 -21.65
CA THR A 132 7.42 40.64 -20.47
C THR A 132 6.38 39.52 -20.32
N ILE A 133 5.70 39.15 -21.40
CA ILE A 133 4.65 38.11 -21.38
C ILE A 133 5.24 36.73 -21.07
N ILE A 134 6.33 36.36 -21.74
CA ILE A 134 6.97 35.05 -21.59
C ILE A 134 7.59 34.92 -20.20
N ASN A 135 8.23 35.96 -19.67
CA ASN A 135 8.79 35.92 -18.32
C ASN A 135 7.70 35.66 -17.27
N ARG A 136 6.62 36.45 -17.31
CA ARG A 136 5.48 36.25 -16.40
C ARG A 136 4.86 34.85 -16.54
N THR A 137 4.77 34.33 -17.77
CA THR A 137 4.23 33.00 -18.04
C THR A 137 5.12 31.91 -17.45
N LEU A 138 6.45 32.04 -17.61
CA LEU A 138 7.42 31.12 -17.04
C LEU A 138 7.40 31.13 -15.50
N GLU A 139 7.32 32.31 -14.87
CA GLU A 139 7.19 32.44 -13.41
C GLU A 139 5.94 31.73 -12.88
N LEU A 140 4.78 31.97 -13.50
CA LEU A 140 3.52 31.30 -13.14
C LEU A 140 3.58 29.79 -13.38
N ALA A 141 4.21 29.34 -14.46
CA ALA A 141 4.37 27.92 -14.75
C ALA A 141 5.25 27.22 -13.71
N LEU A 142 6.35 27.86 -13.29
CA LEU A 142 7.23 27.35 -12.23
C LEU A 142 6.55 27.35 -10.86
N GLU A 143 5.70 28.33 -10.56
CA GLU A 143 4.87 28.31 -9.35
C GLU A 143 3.87 27.15 -9.37
N LYS A 144 3.16 26.97 -10.49
CA LYS A 144 2.20 25.86 -10.65
C LYS A 144 2.87 24.49 -10.64
N GLN A 145 4.10 24.38 -11.13
CA GLN A 145 4.87 23.14 -11.04
C GLN A 145 5.03 22.67 -9.59
N LYS A 146 5.18 23.59 -8.63
CA LYS A 146 5.32 23.26 -7.20
C LYS A 146 4.04 22.67 -6.59
N GLU A 147 2.88 22.91 -7.19
CA GLU A 147 1.59 22.38 -6.72
C GLU A 147 1.35 20.94 -7.18
N LEU A 148 2.16 20.43 -8.12
CA LEU A 148 2.00 19.07 -8.65
C LEU A 148 2.46 18.04 -7.64
N LYS A 149 1.58 17.08 -7.36
CA LYS A 149 1.95 15.91 -6.56
C LYS A 149 2.92 15.02 -7.34
N PRO A 150 3.86 14.34 -6.67
CA PRO A 150 4.75 13.39 -7.33
C PRO A 150 3.95 12.34 -8.09
N LYS A 151 4.44 11.96 -9.27
CA LYS A 151 3.87 10.90 -10.10
C LYS A 151 3.85 9.60 -9.30
N ILE A 152 2.66 9.07 -9.05
CA ILE A 152 2.53 7.73 -8.46
C ILE A 152 2.87 6.72 -9.55
N THR A 153 3.96 6.00 -9.36
CA THR A 153 4.41 4.98 -10.31
C THR A 153 3.75 3.63 -9.99
N ALA A 154 3.67 2.76 -11.00
CA ALA A 154 3.20 1.39 -10.78
C ALA A 154 4.10 0.63 -9.79
N GLN A 155 5.40 0.96 -9.74
CA GLN A 155 6.34 0.39 -8.78
C GLN A 155 6.04 0.85 -7.36
N ALA A 156 5.81 2.15 -7.14
CA ALA A 156 5.48 2.66 -5.81
C ALA A 156 4.19 2.03 -5.26
N VAL A 157 3.19 1.78 -6.12
CA VAL A 157 1.99 1.04 -5.71
C VAL A 157 2.31 -0.43 -5.41
N ARG A 158 3.15 -1.08 -6.22
CA ARG A 158 3.63 -2.45 -5.96
C ARG A 158 4.32 -2.58 -4.62
N ASP A 159 5.20 -1.64 -4.28
CA ASP A 159 5.94 -1.66 -3.02
C ASP A 159 4.99 -1.57 -1.83
N LEU A 160 3.97 -0.71 -1.91
CA LEU A 160 2.91 -0.62 -0.88
C LEU A 160 2.04 -1.89 -0.83
N GLN A 161 1.65 -2.45 -1.98
CA GLN A 161 0.91 -3.71 -2.04
C GLN A 161 1.69 -4.85 -1.38
N ASN A 162 2.98 -4.96 -1.68
CA ASN A 162 3.88 -5.94 -1.09
C ASN A 162 4.02 -5.74 0.41
N LYS A 163 4.03 -4.50 0.91
CA LYS A 163 4.03 -4.24 2.34
C LYS A 163 2.77 -4.72 3.06
N VAL A 164 1.60 -4.53 2.45
CA VAL A 164 0.34 -5.04 3.00
C VAL A 164 0.31 -6.58 2.96
N LEU A 165 0.74 -7.17 1.85
CA LEU A 165 0.75 -8.62 1.66
C LEU A 165 1.76 -9.33 2.56
N TYR A 166 2.96 -8.75 2.71
CA TYR A 166 4.15 -9.42 3.26
C TYR A 166 4.83 -8.62 4.40
N GLY A 167 4.16 -7.62 4.95
CA GLY A 167 4.69 -6.78 6.02
C GLY A 167 5.76 -5.79 5.55
N GLU A 168 6.30 -4.99 6.47
CA GLU A 168 7.14 -3.81 6.15
C GLU A 168 8.32 -4.05 5.20
N ASN A 169 8.87 -5.27 5.16
CA ASN A 169 9.96 -5.61 4.26
C ASN A 169 9.50 -5.89 2.82
N GLY A 170 8.20 -6.12 2.60
CA GLY A 170 7.62 -6.33 1.27
C GLY A 170 8.00 -7.65 0.60
N GLU A 171 8.57 -8.60 1.34
CA GLU A 171 9.12 -9.84 0.79
C GLU A 171 8.48 -11.08 1.43
N LEU A 172 8.12 -12.04 0.58
CA LEU A 172 7.66 -13.37 1.02
C LEU A 172 8.86 -14.27 1.29
N THR A 173 9.33 -14.30 2.54
CA THR A 173 10.43 -15.17 2.98
C THR A 173 9.99 -16.12 4.10
N ALA A 174 10.90 -16.99 4.53
CA ALA A 174 10.71 -17.87 5.69
C ALA A 174 11.42 -17.32 6.94
N GLU A 175 11.92 -16.08 6.89
CA GLU A 175 12.62 -15.45 7.99
C GLU A 175 11.65 -15.01 9.08
N ASN A 176 12.09 -15.06 10.33
CA ASN A 176 11.29 -14.56 11.44
C ASN A 176 10.98 -13.08 11.24
N ASP A 177 9.71 -12.74 11.47
CA ASP A 177 9.16 -11.38 11.32
C ASP A 177 9.18 -10.83 9.89
N LYS A 178 9.34 -11.70 8.88
CA LYS A 178 9.26 -11.34 7.45
C LYS A 178 8.65 -12.48 6.61
N PRO A 179 7.38 -12.46 6.18
CA PRO A 179 6.22 -11.69 6.65
C PRO A 179 5.56 -12.29 7.90
N PHE A 180 6.12 -13.40 8.39
CA PHE A 180 5.55 -14.26 9.42
C PHE A 180 6.26 -14.00 10.75
N PRO A 181 5.56 -13.53 11.80
CA PRO A 181 6.12 -13.52 13.15
C PRO A 181 6.58 -14.90 13.60
N SER A 182 7.54 -14.95 14.53
CA SER A 182 8.23 -16.20 14.88
C SER A 182 7.33 -17.29 15.49
N THR A 183 6.14 -16.94 15.99
CA THR A 183 5.16 -17.88 16.53
C THR A 183 3.73 -17.48 16.15
N GLY A 184 2.81 -18.44 16.12
CA GLY A 184 1.39 -18.16 15.93
C GLY A 184 0.78 -17.27 17.02
N GLY A 185 1.26 -17.33 18.27
CA GLY A 185 0.82 -16.41 19.32
C GLY A 185 1.12 -14.95 18.98
N LEU A 186 2.33 -14.67 18.47
CA LEU A 186 2.73 -13.35 18.01
C LEU A 186 1.99 -12.93 16.74
N ALA A 187 1.78 -13.85 15.80
CA ALA A 187 1.16 -13.54 14.51
C ALA A 187 -0.35 -13.37 14.59
N CYS A 188 -1.03 -14.19 15.39
CA CYS A 188 -2.48 -14.27 15.38
C CYS A 188 -3.13 -13.39 16.45
N GLY A 189 -2.36 -12.71 17.31
CA GLY A 189 -2.84 -11.72 18.28
C GLY A 189 -2.86 -12.19 19.73
N GLY A 190 -2.64 -13.48 19.96
CA GLY A 190 -2.48 -14.07 21.29
C GLY A 190 -3.62 -13.72 22.23
N GLY A 191 -3.30 -13.58 23.52
CA GLY A 191 -4.23 -13.12 24.55
C GLY A 191 -4.50 -11.61 24.57
N ASP A 192 -3.63 -10.84 23.91
CA ASP A 192 -3.63 -9.38 23.94
C ASP A 192 -2.92 -8.82 22.69
N PRO A 193 -3.66 -8.30 21.70
CA PRO A 193 -3.12 -7.91 20.41
C PRO A 193 -2.27 -6.64 20.49
N THR A 194 -2.28 -5.91 21.61
CA THR A 194 -1.49 -4.68 21.77
C THR A 194 0.01 -4.95 21.76
N SER A 195 0.42 -6.08 22.35
CA SER A 195 1.82 -6.54 22.44
C SER A 195 2.22 -7.53 21.35
N GLN A 196 1.27 -7.96 20.51
CA GLN A 196 1.50 -8.90 19.43
C GLN A 196 1.64 -8.21 18.07
N LYS A 197 1.90 -9.02 17.06
CA LYS A 197 2.12 -8.63 15.65
C LYS A 197 0.98 -9.11 14.74
N SER A 198 -0.21 -9.36 15.28
CA SER A 198 -1.42 -9.45 14.44
C SER A 198 -1.58 -8.13 13.70
N SER A 199 -2.02 -8.20 12.43
CA SER A 199 -1.92 -7.12 11.43
C SER A 199 -0.54 -6.86 10.82
N SER A 200 0.48 -7.71 11.02
CA SER A 200 1.78 -7.49 10.37
C SER A 200 1.76 -7.75 8.87
N SER A 201 0.93 -8.67 8.38
CA SER A 201 0.81 -8.99 6.96
C SER A 201 -0.45 -9.81 6.68
N LEU A 202 -1.03 -9.65 5.49
CA LEU A 202 -2.15 -10.50 5.06
C LEU A 202 -1.72 -11.97 4.89
N ALA A 203 -0.45 -12.23 4.59
CA ALA A 203 0.08 -13.59 4.50
C ALA A 203 0.04 -14.32 5.85
N ALA A 204 0.47 -13.66 6.93
CA ALA A 204 0.39 -14.24 8.27
C ALA A 204 -1.06 -14.42 8.73
N ASP A 205 -1.92 -13.44 8.45
CA ASP A 205 -3.34 -13.50 8.77
C ASP A 205 -4.02 -14.71 8.09
N LEU A 206 -3.68 -15.00 6.83
CA LEU A 206 -4.23 -16.16 6.11
C LEU A 206 -3.89 -17.48 6.78
N VAL A 207 -2.65 -17.62 7.26
CA VAL A 207 -2.23 -18.82 8.00
C VAL A 207 -2.96 -18.89 9.33
N CYS A 208 -3.04 -17.79 10.08
CA CYS A 208 -3.72 -17.74 11.37
C CYS A 208 -5.19 -18.16 11.31
N LEU A 209 -5.90 -17.81 10.23
CA LEU A 209 -7.27 -18.25 10.01
C LEU A 209 -7.43 -19.76 9.83
N CYS A 210 -6.39 -20.48 9.44
CA CYS A 210 -6.50 -21.90 9.09
C CYS A 210 -5.62 -22.81 9.95
N ALA A 211 -4.67 -22.24 10.68
CA ALA A 211 -3.76 -22.97 11.56
C ALA A 211 -4.45 -23.32 12.88
N LYS A 212 -4.29 -24.57 13.30
CA LYS A 212 -4.58 -25.07 14.65
C LYS A 212 -3.69 -26.27 14.95
N THR A 213 -3.52 -26.61 16.23
CA THR A 213 -2.75 -27.81 16.62
C THR A 213 -3.35 -29.06 16.00
N GLY A 214 -2.55 -29.80 15.22
CA GLY A 214 -3.01 -31.00 14.51
C GLY A 214 -4.01 -30.72 13.37
N GLY A 215 -4.19 -29.46 12.99
CA GLY A 215 -5.08 -29.03 11.92
C GLY A 215 -4.54 -29.30 10.53
N ASN A 216 -5.46 -29.40 9.58
CA ASN A 216 -5.14 -29.70 8.19
C ASN A 216 -5.81 -28.75 7.18
N GLY A 217 -6.40 -27.64 7.65
CA GLY A 217 -7.03 -26.62 6.81
C GLY A 217 -8.46 -26.91 6.36
N GLU A 218 -9.09 -28.00 6.80
CA GLU A 218 -10.47 -28.36 6.45
C GLU A 218 -11.49 -27.27 6.81
N GLU A 219 -11.26 -26.53 7.89
CA GLU A 219 -12.14 -25.43 8.30
C GLU A 219 -12.13 -24.27 7.31
N CYS A 220 -11.04 -24.08 6.56
CA CYS A 220 -10.92 -23.04 5.55
C CYS A 220 -11.31 -23.53 4.15
N ALA A 221 -10.75 -24.66 3.72
CA ALA A 221 -10.85 -25.15 2.35
C ALA A 221 -11.93 -26.25 2.15
N GLY A 222 -12.54 -26.73 3.23
CA GLY A 222 -13.53 -27.81 3.21
C GLY A 222 -12.95 -29.21 2.98
N LYS A 223 -11.63 -29.33 2.84
CA LYS A 223 -10.88 -30.57 2.66
C LYS A 223 -9.46 -30.42 3.22
N SER A 224 -8.81 -31.55 3.48
CA SER A 224 -7.43 -31.57 3.99
C SER A 224 -6.43 -31.04 2.94
N GLU A 225 -5.55 -30.15 3.38
CA GLU A 225 -4.42 -29.59 2.62
C GLU A 225 -3.06 -30.06 3.18
N GLY A 226 -3.10 -31.16 3.93
CA GLY A 226 -2.00 -31.60 4.80
C GLY A 226 -1.86 -30.67 6.01
N THR A 227 -0.76 -30.82 6.77
CA THR A 227 -0.56 -30.03 7.98
C THR A 227 -0.55 -28.53 7.69
N ILE A 228 -1.38 -27.79 8.44
CA ILE A 228 -1.45 -26.33 8.47
C ILE A 228 -1.16 -25.88 9.91
N ASP A 229 0.07 -25.45 10.16
CA ASP A 229 0.54 -25.06 11.48
C ASP A 229 1.28 -23.70 11.45
N TYR A 230 1.33 -23.06 12.62
CA TYR A 230 2.07 -21.81 12.83
C TYR A 230 3.06 -21.96 14.00
N THR A 231 3.89 -23.01 13.92
CA THR A 231 4.92 -23.29 14.94
C THR A 231 6.16 -22.41 14.78
N ALA A 232 6.48 -22.02 13.54
CA ALA A 232 7.59 -21.13 13.18
C ALA A 232 7.30 -20.43 11.84
N ALA A 233 8.09 -19.39 11.50
CA ALA A 233 7.93 -18.65 10.25
C ALA A 233 8.03 -19.52 8.98
N ALA A 234 8.94 -20.50 8.95
CA ALA A 234 9.08 -21.41 7.81
C ALA A 234 7.87 -22.36 7.63
N ALA A 235 7.30 -22.84 8.73
CA ALA A 235 6.07 -23.64 8.72
C ALA A 235 4.89 -22.80 8.23
N ALA A 236 4.76 -21.56 8.74
CA ALA A 236 3.75 -20.61 8.31
C ALA A 236 3.88 -20.27 6.82
N LYS A 237 5.09 -20.08 6.29
CA LYS A 237 5.29 -19.90 4.84
C LYS A 237 4.77 -21.09 4.04
N THR A 238 5.11 -22.30 4.47
CA THR A 238 4.66 -23.53 3.79
C THR A 238 3.14 -23.65 3.83
N ALA A 239 2.52 -23.34 4.97
CA ALA A 239 1.06 -23.28 5.12
C ALA A 239 0.44 -22.21 4.21
N TYR A 240 1.03 -21.01 4.16
CA TYR A 240 0.58 -19.92 3.29
C TYR A 240 0.58 -20.33 1.82
N ASP A 241 1.67 -20.92 1.33
CA ASP A 241 1.79 -21.35 -0.07
C ASP A 241 0.66 -22.35 -0.42
N LYS A 242 0.36 -23.32 0.45
CA LYS A 242 -0.75 -24.27 0.27
C LYS A 242 -2.13 -23.62 0.29
N LEU A 243 -2.37 -22.72 1.25
CA LEU A 243 -3.65 -22.04 1.41
C LEU A 243 -3.93 -21.08 0.26
N LEU A 244 -2.90 -20.37 -0.21
CA LEU A 244 -3.01 -19.44 -1.33
C LEU A 244 -3.47 -20.13 -2.61
N GLU A 245 -3.06 -21.39 -2.85
CA GLU A 245 -3.55 -22.18 -3.99
C GLU A 245 -5.07 -22.42 -3.95
N LYS A 246 -5.68 -22.37 -2.76
CA LYS A 246 -7.12 -22.57 -2.57
C LYS A 246 -7.92 -21.28 -2.62
N CYS A 247 -7.24 -20.13 -2.64
CA CYS A 247 -7.91 -18.87 -2.86
C CYS A 247 -8.57 -18.84 -4.25
N PRO A 248 -9.86 -18.43 -4.34
CA PRO A 248 -10.51 -18.23 -5.63
C PRO A 248 -9.75 -17.24 -6.51
N LYS A 249 -9.48 -17.61 -7.76
CA LYS A 249 -8.74 -16.75 -8.70
C LYS A 249 -9.69 -15.76 -9.37
N ALA A 250 -9.61 -14.48 -9.04
CA ALA A 250 -10.31 -13.42 -9.75
C ALA A 250 -9.52 -13.01 -11.01
N LYS A 251 -10.00 -13.36 -12.20
CA LYS A 251 -9.37 -12.95 -13.46
C LYS A 251 -9.71 -11.48 -13.78
N GLY A 252 -8.72 -10.73 -14.26
CA GLY A 252 -8.94 -9.39 -14.83
C GLY A 252 -9.07 -8.25 -13.82
N VAL A 253 -8.94 -8.52 -12.52
CA VAL A 253 -8.91 -7.46 -11.50
C VAL A 253 -7.62 -6.67 -11.64
N LYS A 254 -7.74 -5.34 -11.55
CA LYS A 254 -6.60 -4.43 -11.42
C LYS A 254 -6.75 -3.60 -10.16
N PHE A 255 -5.62 -3.29 -9.53
CA PHE A 255 -5.60 -2.51 -8.31
C PHE A 255 -5.75 -1.02 -8.62
N ASN A 256 -6.78 -0.39 -8.05
CA ASN A 256 -7.06 1.03 -8.10
C ASN A 256 -7.78 1.46 -6.81
N ALA A 257 -8.13 2.74 -6.68
CA ALA A 257 -8.79 3.25 -5.48
C ALA A 257 -10.11 2.54 -5.15
N ALA A 258 -10.93 2.22 -6.15
CA ALA A 258 -12.20 1.52 -5.96
C ALA A 258 -11.97 0.06 -5.50
N ALA A 259 -10.99 -0.63 -6.09
CA ALA A 259 -10.62 -1.98 -5.68
C ALA A 259 -10.07 -2.01 -4.25
N ALA A 260 -9.23 -1.04 -3.87
CA ALA A 260 -8.72 -0.91 -2.51
C ALA A 260 -9.84 -0.65 -1.49
N ALA A 261 -10.80 0.22 -1.83
CA ALA A 261 -11.98 0.46 -1.00
C ALA A 261 -12.86 -0.80 -0.85
N ALA A 262 -13.05 -1.55 -1.94
CA ALA A 262 -13.78 -2.81 -1.92
C ALA A 262 -13.08 -3.84 -1.01
N ALA A 263 -11.76 -4.01 -1.14
CA ALA A 263 -10.97 -4.88 -0.29
C ALA A 263 -11.10 -4.52 1.20
N ARG A 264 -10.99 -3.23 1.54
CA ARG A 264 -11.19 -2.75 2.91
C ARG A 264 -12.59 -3.09 3.44
N THR A 265 -13.63 -2.84 2.65
CA THR A 265 -15.01 -3.14 3.04
C THR A 265 -15.23 -4.64 3.23
N THR A 266 -14.71 -5.47 2.32
CA THR A 266 -14.75 -6.94 2.43
C THR A 266 -14.07 -7.43 3.70
N PHE A 267 -12.90 -6.90 4.03
CA PHE A 267 -12.19 -7.25 5.26
C PHE A 267 -12.99 -6.87 6.50
N ILE A 268 -13.45 -5.62 6.59
CA ILE A 268 -14.21 -5.12 7.74
C ILE A 268 -15.51 -5.89 7.92
N ALA A 269 -16.21 -6.23 6.84
CA ALA A 269 -17.45 -7.01 6.91
C ALA A 269 -17.24 -8.44 7.41
N ALA A 270 -16.05 -9.02 7.18
CA ALA A 270 -15.71 -10.35 7.66
C ALA A 270 -15.30 -10.37 9.16
N LEU A 271 -14.91 -9.20 9.72
CA LEU A 271 -14.66 -9.10 11.15
C LEU A 271 -15.95 -9.39 11.92
N LYS A 272 -15.85 -10.22 12.97
CA LYS A 272 -16.94 -10.55 13.89
C LYS A 272 -18.14 -11.25 13.22
N GLU A 273 -17.99 -11.77 12.00
CA GLU A 273 -19.11 -12.30 11.20
C GLU A 273 -19.84 -13.48 11.89
N ASN A 274 -19.13 -14.27 12.69
CA ASN A 274 -19.72 -15.42 13.39
C ASN A 274 -20.62 -15.03 14.57
N GLY A 275 -20.68 -13.74 14.94
CA GLY A 275 -21.66 -13.19 15.87
C GLY A 275 -21.57 -13.73 17.30
N LYS A 276 -20.44 -14.33 17.66
CA LYS A 276 -20.26 -14.98 18.97
C LYS A 276 -19.90 -13.94 20.04
N GLY A 277 -20.22 -14.23 21.31
CA GLY A 277 -20.20 -13.24 22.40
C GLY A 277 -18.89 -12.46 22.58
N THR A 278 -17.71 -13.09 22.46
CA THR A 278 -16.43 -12.38 22.61
C THR A 278 -16.02 -11.63 21.34
N GLN A 279 -16.53 -12.05 20.17
CA GLN A 279 -16.33 -11.33 18.91
C GLN A 279 -17.09 -9.99 18.90
N ALA A 280 -18.22 -9.88 19.61
CA ALA A 280 -18.92 -8.60 19.74
C ALA A 280 -18.00 -7.50 20.31
N GLU A 281 -17.15 -7.88 21.28
CA GLU A 281 -16.29 -6.97 22.05
C GLU A 281 -14.88 -6.79 21.49
N ALA A 282 -14.45 -7.60 20.51
CA ALA A 282 -13.06 -7.63 20.03
C ALA A 282 -12.98 -7.78 18.51
N ASN A 283 -12.01 -7.12 17.87
CA ASN A 283 -11.79 -7.22 16.43
C ASN A 283 -11.20 -8.60 16.08
N ILE A 284 -12.07 -9.58 15.86
CA ILE A 284 -11.67 -10.96 15.54
C ILE A 284 -12.14 -11.32 14.13
N LEU A 285 -11.23 -11.88 13.33
CA LEU A 285 -11.53 -12.55 12.07
C LEU A 285 -11.47 -14.06 12.29
N GLY A 286 -12.47 -14.82 11.82
CA GLY A 286 -12.54 -16.28 11.95
C GLY A 286 -13.59 -16.80 12.96
N ALA A 287 -13.55 -18.11 13.22
CA ALA A 287 -14.60 -18.87 13.90
C ALA A 287 -14.41 -18.99 15.41
N GLU A 288 -13.19 -18.83 15.91
CA GLU A 288 -12.95 -18.93 17.35
C GLU A 288 -13.58 -17.75 18.10
N ASN A 289 -14.25 -18.07 19.20
CA ASN A 289 -14.90 -17.11 20.10
C ASN A 289 -14.04 -16.84 21.32
N ALA A 290 -12.76 -16.52 21.12
CA ALA A 290 -11.84 -16.24 22.20
C ALA A 290 -10.88 -15.11 21.83
N LYS A 291 -10.59 -14.25 22.81
CA LYS A 291 -9.52 -13.25 22.76
C LYS A 291 -8.15 -13.92 22.96
N GLN A 292 -7.88 -15.04 22.25
CA GLN A 292 -6.71 -15.91 22.46
C GLN A 292 -6.13 -16.52 21.16
N CYS A 293 -6.31 -15.86 20.02
CA CYS A 293 -5.91 -16.38 18.71
C CYS A 293 -4.40 -16.65 18.62
N ASN A 294 -3.99 -17.92 18.46
CA ASN A 294 -2.56 -18.29 18.52
C ASN A 294 -2.08 -19.29 17.47
N GLY A 295 -2.91 -19.66 16.49
CA GLY A 295 -2.58 -20.64 15.46
C GLY A 295 -2.32 -22.07 15.99
N GLY A 296 -2.64 -22.33 17.27
CA GLY A 296 -2.46 -23.60 17.96
C GLY A 296 -3.78 -24.13 18.52
N GLY A 297 -3.84 -24.42 19.83
CA GLY A 297 -5.07 -24.90 20.49
C GLY A 297 -6.20 -23.86 20.57
N GLN A 298 -5.88 -22.59 20.34
CA GLN A 298 -6.81 -21.49 20.12
C GLN A 298 -6.57 -20.89 18.72
N GLY A 299 -6.47 -21.76 17.71
CA GLY A 299 -6.26 -21.38 16.32
C GLY A 299 -7.52 -20.88 15.61
N LEU A 300 -7.51 -20.91 14.28
CA LEU A 300 -8.65 -20.57 13.42
C LEU A 300 -9.16 -19.13 13.56
N CYS A 301 -8.29 -18.19 13.90
CA CYS A 301 -8.66 -16.79 14.02
C CYS A 301 -7.45 -15.85 14.01
N VAL A 302 -7.74 -14.58 13.78
CA VAL A 302 -6.84 -13.46 14.05
C VAL A 302 -7.53 -12.49 14.99
N TYR A 303 -6.85 -12.11 16.06
CA TYR A 303 -7.29 -11.09 17.01
C TYR A 303 -6.50 -9.81 16.76
N TYR A 304 -7.18 -8.78 16.27
CA TYR A 304 -6.61 -7.47 15.97
C TYR A 304 -6.76 -6.51 17.13
N LYS A 305 -5.90 -5.48 17.14
CA LYS A 305 -5.99 -4.35 18.08
C LYS A 305 -7.34 -3.66 17.95
N ASP A 306 -7.78 -3.06 19.05
CA ASP A 306 -9.03 -2.32 19.09
C ASP A 306 -9.03 -1.15 18.11
N THR A 307 -10.22 -0.85 17.59
CA THR A 307 -10.41 0.32 16.73
C THR A 307 -10.28 1.58 17.60
N PRO A 308 -9.29 2.46 17.34
CA PRO A 308 -9.15 3.72 18.06
C PRO A 308 -10.35 4.64 17.82
N ALA A 309 -10.51 5.65 18.68
CA ALA A 309 -11.64 6.59 18.64
C ALA A 309 -11.79 7.35 17.30
N ASN A 310 -10.74 7.39 16.48
CA ASN A 310 -10.78 7.98 15.12
C ASN A 310 -11.44 7.06 14.08
N GLY A 311 -11.87 5.85 14.47
CA GLY A 311 -12.60 4.91 13.62
C GLY A 311 -11.75 4.09 12.65
N HIS A 312 -10.42 4.20 12.68
CA HIS A 312 -9.54 3.46 11.78
C HIS A 312 -9.08 2.13 12.40
N THR A 313 -9.71 1.01 12.01
CA THR A 313 -9.30 -0.31 12.49
C THR A 313 -7.88 -0.64 12.02
N PRO A 314 -6.94 -0.93 12.94
CA PRO A 314 -5.54 -1.24 12.61
C PRO A 314 -5.44 -2.66 12.05
N ILE A 315 -5.57 -2.75 10.73
CA ILE A 315 -5.41 -3.95 9.90
C ILE A 315 -4.27 -3.69 8.90
N PRO A 316 -3.63 -4.72 8.32
CA PRO A 316 -2.53 -4.54 7.37
C PRO A 316 -2.84 -3.58 6.23
#